data_AF-A0A6C0IGK3-F1
#
_entry.id   AF-A0A6C0IGK3-F1
#
_cell.length_a   1.000
_cell.length_b   1.000
_cell.length_c   1.000
_cell.angle_alpha   90.00
_cell.angle_beta   90.00
_cell.angle_gamma   90.00
#
_symmetry.space_group_name_H-M   'P 1'
#
loop_
_entity.id
_entity.type
_entity.pdbx_description
1 polymer ?
#
loop_
_entity_poly.entity_id
_entity_poly.type
_entity_poly.pdbx_seq_one_letter_code
_entity_poly.pdbx_strand_id
1 'polypeptide(L)'
;MAPTTNVVPRCQCDPNCPNPPIEGTSPFCKEHATKCERISPLSGELPYAPSQYNKFPGIKEAFNCFAYAFGLFMLPNKKGCDVKSCPISFHQPGYKSGHPSWSNSEKNGKRCPDLISRIFGDVSGNVSGNTSNKKNGVPDVSMCHFNTKCPEGMRKIAVIVDAKQDYHFLRLDNNHYWSHKPGATDVTNVDATGRLIWDPQLAVFHYPDSNLNYENFCGYLCIPASHESTHNMKLARRPKSSKRSRNNNNNNNNNNNNKKINNKNANRNNNNRTIKRRRSN
;
A
#
# COMPACT_ATOMS: atom_id res chain seq x y z
N MET A 1 12.69 -15.81 19.46
CA MET A 1 11.62 -15.79 18.44
C MET A 1 10.34 -15.46 19.17
N ALA A 2 9.74 -14.30 18.90
CA ALA A 2 8.42 -14.00 19.45
C ALA A 2 7.42 -15.02 18.89
N PRO A 3 6.48 -15.54 19.68
CA PRO A 3 5.50 -16.49 19.18
C PRO A 3 4.72 -15.82 18.04
N THR A 4 4.64 -16.48 16.90
CA THR A 4 3.70 -16.13 15.83
C THR A 4 2.30 -16.23 16.44
N THR A 5 1.75 -15.11 16.86
CA THR A 5 0.35 -15.04 17.27
C THR A 5 -0.47 -15.38 16.04
N ASN A 6 -0.89 -16.65 15.92
CA ASN A 6 -1.84 -17.07 14.90
C ASN A 6 -3.08 -16.19 15.06
N VAL A 7 -3.27 -15.24 14.15
CA VAL A 7 -4.45 -14.37 14.19
C VAL A 7 -5.63 -15.24 13.81
N VAL A 8 -6.48 -15.53 14.80
CA VAL A 8 -7.63 -16.41 14.62
C VAL A 8 -8.74 -15.62 13.92
N PRO A 9 -9.25 -16.10 12.77
CA PRO A 9 -10.35 -15.44 12.09
C PRO A 9 -11.62 -15.48 12.95
N ARG A 10 -12.42 -14.41 12.88
CA ARG A 10 -13.66 -14.26 13.65
C ARG A 10 -14.85 -14.05 12.72
N CYS A 11 -16.05 -14.30 13.24
CA CYS A 11 -17.26 -13.89 12.54
C CYS A 11 -17.28 -12.36 12.36
N GLN A 12 -17.54 -11.91 11.14
CA GLN A 12 -17.58 -10.49 10.79
C GLN A 12 -18.98 -9.87 10.86
N CYS A 13 -20.01 -10.63 11.27
CA CYS A 13 -21.37 -10.10 11.40
C CYS A 13 -21.54 -9.26 12.66
N ASP A 14 -20.97 -9.69 13.79
CA ASP A 14 -21.12 -9.02 15.08
C ASP A 14 -19.76 -8.90 15.78
N PRO A 15 -19.33 -7.67 16.15
CA PRO A 15 -18.12 -7.43 16.93
C PRO A 15 -18.05 -8.17 18.28
N ASN A 16 -19.16 -8.70 18.77
CA ASN A 16 -19.23 -9.48 20.01
C ASN A 16 -19.50 -10.97 19.78
N CYS A 17 -19.61 -11.44 18.53
CA CYS A 17 -19.86 -12.85 18.24
C CYS A 17 -18.68 -13.72 18.73
N PRO A 18 -18.92 -14.71 19.61
CA PRO A 18 -17.87 -15.61 20.09
C PRO A 18 -17.58 -16.75 19.11
N ASN A 19 -18.48 -16.98 18.16
CA ASN A 19 -18.42 -18.13 17.28
C ASN A 19 -17.42 -17.90 16.13
N PRO A 20 -16.54 -18.88 15.84
CA PRO A 20 -15.61 -18.78 14.72
C PRO A 20 -16.38 -18.79 13.39
N PRO A 21 -15.81 -18.22 12.32
CA PRO A 21 -16.39 -18.31 11.00
C PRO A 21 -16.35 -19.77 10.51
N ILE A 22 -17.27 -20.12 9.63
CA ILE A 22 -17.27 -21.41 8.93
C ILE A 22 -15.93 -21.56 8.19
N GLU A 23 -15.48 -22.80 8.02
CA GLU A 23 -14.30 -23.12 7.22
C GLU A 23 -14.42 -22.62 5.77
N GLY A 24 -13.28 -22.43 5.13
CA GLY A 24 -13.20 -21.87 3.78
C GLY A 24 -13.30 -20.35 3.76
N THR A 25 -14.07 -19.81 2.81
CA THR A 25 -14.10 -18.38 2.46
C THR A 25 -15.17 -17.57 3.19
N SER A 26 -16.03 -18.21 3.98
CA SER A 26 -17.14 -17.53 4.66
C SER A 26 -16.64 -16.55 5.73
N PRO A 27 -17.14 -15.31 5.77
CA PRO A 27 -16.88 -14.38 6.87
C PRO A 27 -17.75 -14.64 8.10
N PHE A 28 -18.69 -15.59 8.03
CA PHE A 28 -19.73 -15.78 9.03
C PHE A 28 -19.58 -17.10 9.77
N CYS A 29 -19.96 -17.11 11.04
CA CYS A 29 -20.20 -18.35 11.77
C CYS A 29 -21.48 -19.05 11.26
N LYS A 30 -21.76 -20.25 11.76
CA LYS A 30 -22.93 -21.04 11.36
C LYS A 30 -24.26 -20.29 11.55
N GLU A 31 -24.40 -19.55 12.65
CA GLU A 31 -25.62 -18.80 12.97
C GLU A 31 -25.81 -17.59 12.05
N HIS A 32 -24.75 -16.83 11.79
CA HIS A 32 -24.81 -15.62 10.95
C HIS A 32 -24.76 -15.89 9.44
N ALA A 33 -24.44 -17.12 9.03
CA ALA A 33 -24.38 -17.49 7.62
C ALA A 33 -25.76 -17.49 6.94
N THR A 34 -26.84 -17.70 7.71
CA THR A 34 -28.22 -17.64 7.20
C THR A 34 -28.74 -16.21 7.19
N LYS A 35 -28.42 -15.41 8.21
CA LYS A 35 -28.80 -14.01 8.31
C LYS A 35 -27.78 -13.23 9.14
N CYS A 36 -27.24 -12.18 8.55
CA CYS A 36 -26.50 -11.15 9.26
C CYS A 36 -27.28 -9.84 9.26
N GLU A 37 -27.62 -9.31 10.44
CA GLU A 37 -28.37 -8.05 10.55
C GLU A 37 -27.48 -6.82 10.34
N ARG A 38 -26.17 -6.99 10.51
CA ARG A 38 -25.19 -5.92 10.33
C ARG A 38 -24.75 -5.89 8.87
N ILE A 39 -25.32 -4.96 8.11
CA ILE A 39 -25.03 -4.75 6.68
C ILE A 39 -24.46 -3.35 6.48
N SER A 40 -23.50 -3.20 5.57
CA SER A 40 -23.08 -1.89 5.07
C SER A 40 -23.99 -1.47 3.91
N PRO A 41 -24.83 -0.42 4.06
CA PRO A 41 -25.77 -0.03 3.02
C PRO A 41 -25.08 0.54 1.79
N LEU A 42 -25.61 0.23 0.61
CA LEU A 42 -25.14 0.74 -0.67
C LEU A 42 -25.64 2.16 -0.92
N SER A 43 -24.77 3.00 -1.49
CA SER A 43 -24.95 4.44 -1.76
C SER A 43 -24.49 4.86 -3.17
N GLY A 44 -24.06 3.90 -4.01
CA GLY A 44 -23.55 4.16 -5.36
C GLY A 44 -22.21 3.48 -5.63
N GLU A 45 -21.98 2.32 -5.03
CA GLU A 45 -20.73 1.58 -5.06
C GLU A 45 -20.42 1.03 -6.46
N LEU A 46 -19.12 0.94 -6.74
CA LEU A 46 -18.65 0.35 -7.99
C LEU A 46 -18.90 -1.17 -7.99
N PRO A 47 -19.02 -1.79 -9.18
CA PRO A 47 -19.00 -3.23 -9.27
C PRO A 47 -17.65 -3.79 -8.84
N TYR A 48 -17.68 -4.96 -8.19
CA TYR A 48 -16.48 -5.76 -7.98
C TYR A 48 -16.01 -6.32 -9.33
N ALA A 49 -15.11 -5.59 -10.01
CA ALA A 49 -14.60 -5.91 -11.33
C ALA A 49 -13.06 -6.07 -11.33
N PRO A 50 -12.51 -7.11 -10.66
CA PRO A 50 -11.06 -7.28 -10.53
C PRO A 50 -10.34 -7.37 -11.88
N SER A 51 -10.99 -7.90 -12.91
CA SER A 51 -10.44 -7.99 -14.27
C SER A 51 -10.04 -6.64 -14.87
N GLN A 52 -10.73 -5.55 -14.51
CA GLN A 52 -10.39 -4.20 -14.97
C GLN A 52 -8.99 -3.77 -14.51
N TYR A 53 -8.57 -4.24 -13.34
CA TYR A 53 -7.29 -3.90 -12.72
C TYR A 53 -6.22 -4.96 -12.97
N ASN A 54 -6.61 -6.23 -13.03
CA ASN A 54 -5.68 -7.36 -13.02
C ASN A 54 -5.27 -7.81 -14.43
N LYS A 55 -6.12 -7.58 -15.44
CA LYS A 55 -5.92 -8.11 -16.80
C LYS A 55 -4.69 -7.55 -17.50
N PHE A 56 -4.44 -6.25 -17.34
CA PHE A 56 -3.38 -5.53 -18.06
C PHE A 56 -2.26 -5.16 -17.10
N PRO A 57 -1.00 -5.61 -17.34
CA PRO A 57 0.10 -5.36 -16.41
C PRO A 57 0.33 -3.88 -16.11
N GLY A 58 0.20 -3.01 -17.12
CA GLY A 58 0.35 -1.56 -16.92
C GLY A 58 -0.72 -0.97 -16.00
N ILE A 59 -1.95 -1.47 -16.03
CA ILE A 59 -3.01 -1.05 -15.10
C ILE A 59 -2.72 -1.61 -13.71
N LYS A 60 -2.37 -2.90 -13.64
CA LYS A 60 -2.07 -3.60 -12.39
C LYS A 60 -0.95 -2.91 -11.60
N GLU A 61 0.09 -2.41 -12.27
CA GLU A 61 1.21 -1.73 -11.61
C GLU A 61 1.01 -0.22 -11.39
N ALA A 62 0.06 0.42 -12.09
CA ALA A 62 -0.20 1.86 -11.94
C ALA A 62 -1.05 2.20 -10.70
N PHE A 63 -1.95 1.31 -10.29
CA PHE A 63 -2.95 1.59 -9.26
C PHE A 63 -2.76 0.72 -8.02
N ASN A 64 -2.55 1.35 -6.87
CA ASN A 64 -2.45 0.72 -5.56
C ASN A 64 -3.80 0.75 -4.80
N CYS A 65 -3.81 0.32 -3.54
CA CYS A 65 -4.98 0.31 -2.66
C CYS A 65 -5.71 1.66 -2.60
N PHE A 66 -4.97 2.76 -2.49
CA PHE A 66 -5.54 4.11 -2.45
C PHE A 66 -6.25 4.45 -3.76
N ALA A 67 -5.55 4.30 -4.89
CA ALA A 67 -6.14 4.56 -6.20
C ALA A 67 -7.35 3.67 -6.49
N TYR A 68 -7.27 2.38 -6.12
CA TYR A 68 -8.35 1.42 -6.24
C TYR A 68 -9.57 1.80 -5.41
N ALA A 69 -9.39 2.17 -4.14
CA ALA A 69 -10.49 2.58 -3.28
C ALA A 69 -11.21 3.83 -3.80
N PHE A 70 -10.46 4.72 -4.45
CA PHE A 70 -10.98 5.90 -5.16
C PHE A 70 -11.40 5.62 -6.61
N GLY A 71 -11.45 4.36 -7.02
CA GLY A 71 -12.00 3.92 -8.31
C GLY A 71 -11.21 4.43 -9.52
N LEU A 72 -9.91 4.68 -9.37
CA LEU A 72 -9.03 5.08 -10.47
C LEU A 72 -8.60 3.85 -11.27
N PHE A 73 -8.92 3.82 -12.57
CA PHE A 73 -8.53 2.73 -13.47
C PHE A 73 -8.03 3.21 -14.84
N MET A 74 -8.15 4.51 -15.15
CA MET A 74 -7.67 5.06 -16.42
C MET A 74 -6.19 5.43 -16.32
N LEU A 75 -5.37 4.79 -17.15
CA LEU A 75 -3.93 5.05 -17.21
C LEU A 75 -3.65 6.54 -17.50
N PRO A 76 -2.69 7.16 -16.80
CA PRO A 76 -2.33 8.54 -17.09
C PRO A 76 -1.63 8.64 -18.44
N ASN A 77 -1.85 9.76 -19.14
CA ASN A 77 -1.11 10.08 -20.36
C ASN A 77 0.34 10.48 -20.02
N LYS A 78 1.22 9.48 -19.85
CA LYS A 78 2.64 9.65 -19.54
C LYS A 78 3.48 8.78 -20.46
N LYS A 79 4.64 9.29 -20.86
CA LYS A 79 5.60 8.53 -21.66
C LYS A 79 5.99 7.22 -20.95
N GLY A 80 5.83 6.10 -21.65
CA GLY A 80 6.11 4.76 -21.12
C GLY A 80 5.01 4.22 -20.21
N CYS A 81 3.81 4.79 -20.24
CA CYS A 81 2.62 4.27 -19.58
C CYS A 81 1.57 3.84 -20.61
N ASP A 82 1.34 2.55 -20.72
CA ASP A 82 0.33 1.90 -21.55
C ASP A 82 -0.17 0.62 -20.86
N VAL A 83 -1.02 -0.16 -21.55
CA VAL A 83 -1.60 -1.39 -20.99
C VAL A 83 -0.58 -2.49 -20.72
N LYS A 84 0.60 -2.45 -21.36
CA LYS A 84 1.68 -3.43 -21.19
C LYS A 84 2.60 -3.06 -20.04
N SER A 85 2.86 -1.77 -19.82
CA SER A 85 3.61 -1.28 -18.67
C SER A 85 3.34 0.20 -18.41
N CYS A 86 3.30 0.58 -17.14
CA CYS A 86 3.21 1.91 -16.60
C CYS A 86 4.01 2.05 -15.28
N PRO A 87 5.35 2.25 -15.34
CA PRO A 87 6.22 2.32 -14.18
C PRO A 87 6.17 3.70 -13.51
N ILE A 88 4.98 4.10 -13.08
CA ILE A 88 4.72 5.34 -12.36
C ILE A 88 4.77 5.09 -10.85
N SER A 89 5.10 6.13 -10.09
CA SER A 89 4.95 6.08 -8.64
C SER A 89 3.47 6.01 -8.28
N PHE A 90 3.12 5.27 -7.22
CA PHE A 90 1.73 5.15 -6.79
C PHE A 90 1.13 6.48 -6.33
N HIS A 91 -0.19 6.54 -6.36
CA HIS A 91 -0.98 7.57 -5.68
C HIS A 91 -0.76 7.48 -4.17
N GLN A 92 -0.70 8.63 -3.51
CA GLN A 92 -0.44 8.73 -2.07
C GLN A 92 -1.33 9.79 -1.43
N PRO A 93 -1.97 9.50 -0.28
CA PRO A 93 -2.80 10.46 0.44
C PRO A 93 -1.98 11.66 0.94
N GLY A 94 -2.58 12.84 0.77
CA GLY A 94 -2.05 14.13 1.24
C GLY A 94 -1.18 14.84 0.21
N TYR A 95 -0.79 14.18 -0.88
CA TYR A 95 0.07 14.82 -1.89
C TYR A 95 -0.67 15.89 -2.68
N LYS A 96 -1.99 15.76 -2.90
CA LYS A 96 -2.77 16.78 -3.60
C LYS A 96 -2.81 18.07 -2.78
N SER A 97 -3.07 17.93 -1.49
CA SER A 97 -3.13 19.00 -0.48
C SER A 97 -1.77 19.49 0.04
N GLY A 98 -0.66 18.91 -0.44
CA GLY A 98 0.68 19.40 -0.14
C GLY A 98 1.29 18.90 1.16
N HIS A 99 0.69 17.88 1.81
CA HIS A 99 1.33 17.21 2.92
C HIS A 99 2.67 16.59 2.48
N PRO A 100 3.68 16.57 3.37
CA PRO A 100 4.95 15.93 3.08
C PRO A 100 4.78 14.42 2.88
N SER A 101 5.74 13.80 2.18
CA SER A 101 5.87 12.36 2.17
C SER A 101 5.98 11.84 3.60
N TRP A 102 5.33 10.71 3.90
CA TRP A 102 5.56 9.98 5.15
C TRP A 102 7.08 9.75 5.30
N SER A 103 7.68 10.37 6.30
CA SER A 103 9.14 10.29 6.50
C SER A 103 9.47 9.09 7.39
N ASN A 104 10.62 8.45 7.15
CA ASN A 104 11.14 7.42 8.08
C ASN A 104 11.43 7.99 9.49
N SER A 105 11.39 9.32 9.66
CA SER A 105 11.58 10.05 10.91
C SER A 105 10.29 10.43 11.62
N GLU A 106 9.12 9.96 11.17
CA GLU A 106 7.89 10.14 11.95
C GLU A 106 8.02 9.39 13.27
N LYS A 107 8.41 10.11 14.32
CA LYS A 107 8.61 9.59 15.68
C LYS A 107 7.41 8.78 16.20
N ASN A 108 6.23 9.00 15.63
CA ASN A 108 4.98 8.38 16.06
C ASN A 108 4.36 7.42 15.02
N GLY A 109 5.06 7.16 13.90
CA GLY A 109 4.56 6.31 12.82
C GLY A 109 3.36 6.88 12.05
N LYS A 110 2.80 6.08 11.15
CA LYS A 110 1.57 6.38 10.41
C LYS A 110 0.38 6.33 11.38
N ARG A 111 -0.23 7.47 11.72
CA ARG A 111 -1.39 7.51 12.63
C ARG A 111 -2.70 7.75 11.89
N CYS A 112 -3.79 7.21 12.44
CA CYS A 112 -5.13 7.41 11.87
C CYS A 112 -5.52 8.89 11.70
N PRO A 113 -5.37 9.79 12.70
CA PRO A 113 -5.74 11.19 12.51
C PRO A 113 -4.99 11.88 11.36
N ASP A 114 -3.70 11.58 11.20
CA ASP A 114 -2.86 12.16 10.14
C ASP A 114 -3.30 11.65 8.76
N LEU A 115 -3.59 10.35 8.66
CA LEU A 115 -4.05 9.74 7.41
C LEU A 115 -5.44 10.24 7.01
N ILE A 116 -6.37 10.36 7.97
CA ILE A 116 -7.69 10.94 7.75
C ILE A 116 -7.56 12.40 7.31
N SER A 117 -6.74 13.21 7.98
CA SER A 117 -6.50 14.62 7.59
C SER A 117 -5.98 14.74 6.15
N ARG A 118 -5.08 13.84 5.72
CA ARG A 118 -4.54 13.82 4.35
C ARG A 118 -5.61 13.50 3.30
N ILE A 119 -6.53 12.57 3.62
CA ILE A 119 -7.67 12.26 2.75
C ILE A 119 -8.60 13.47 2.63
N PHE A 120 -8.92 14.10 3.77
CA PHE A 120 -9.74 15.31 3.81
C PHE A 120 -9.11 16.44 2.98
N GLY A 121 -7.82 16.71 3.16
CA GLY A 121 -7.13 17.72 2.36
C GLY A 121 -7.17 17.45 0.86
N ASP A 122 -6.95 16.19 0.44
CA ASP A 122 -6.95 15.83 -0.98
C ASP A 122 -8.35 15.95 -1.61
N VAL A 123 -9.39 15.56 -0.89
CA VAL A 123 -10.75 15.55 -1.42
C VAL A 123 -11.39 16.94 -1.36
N SER A 124 -11.13 17.74 -0.31
CA SER A 124 -11.64 19.11 -0.14
C SER A 124 -11.01 20.16 -1.08
N GLY A 125 -10.00 19.80 -1.87
CA GLY A 125 -9.32 20.70 -2.81
C GLY A 125 -10.02 20.91 -4.17
N ASN A 126 -11.27 20.45 -4.34
CA ASN A 126 -12.04 20.72 -5.56
C ASN A 126 -12.79 22.08 -5.53
N VAL A 127 -12.59 22.87 -4.47
CA VAL A 127 -13.06 24.26 -4.38
C VAL A 127 -11.95 25.20 -4.89
N SER A 128 -11.76 25.22 -6.21
CA SER A 128 -11.11 26.36 -6.85
C SER A 128 -12.11 27.02 -7.78
N GLY A 129 -12.92 27.91 -7.20
CA GLY A 129 -13.86 28.76 -7.90
C GLY A 129 -15.31 28.37 -7.66
N ASN A 130 -16.01 29.19 -6.89
CA ASN A 130 -17.46 29.23 -6.73
C ASN A 130 -18.06 28.33 -5.63
N THR A 131 -17.90 28.78 -4.38
CA THR A 131 -18.64 28.34 -3.17
C THR A 131 -20.17 28.46 -3.32
N SER A 132 -20.66 29.07 -4.39
CA SER A 132 -22.09 29.21 -4.72
C SER A 132 -22.72 27.94 -5.33
N ASN A 133 -21.90 26.95 -5.75
CA ASN A 133 -22.38 25.68 -6.30
C ASN A 133 -22.26 24.52 -5.31
N LYS A 134 -22.43 24.79 -4.01
CA LYS A 134 -22.81 23.74 -3.04
C LYS A 134 -24.26 23.35 -3.31
N LYS A 135 -24.55 22.74 -4.46
CA LYS A 135 -25.83 22.06 -4.70
C LYS A 135 -25.92 21.00 -3.60
N ASN A 136 -26.68 21.31 -2.56
CA ASN A 136 -27.17 20.39 -1.52
C ASN A 136 -26.27 20.14 -0.30
N GLY A 137 -25.28 20.97 0.00
CA GLY A 137 -24.66 20.95 1.35
C GLY A 137 -23.75 19.75 1.69
N VAL A 138 -23.58 18.77 0.80
CA VAL A 138 -22.83 17.53 1.04
C VAL A 138 -21.33 17.82 1.26
N PRO A 139 -20.70 17.33 2.35
CA PRO A 139 -19.27 17.46 2.55
C PRO A 139 -18.49 16.61 1.52
N ASP A 140 -17.39 17.13 0.99
CA ASP A 140 -16.59 16.43 -0.02
C ASP A 140 -16.07 15.06 0.49
N VAL A 141 -15.85 14.92 1.80
CA VAL A 141 -15.61 13.65 2.47
C VAL A 141 -16.11 13.73 3.91
N SER A 142 -16.60 12.63 4.47
CA SER A 142 -17.04 12.55 5.86
C SER A 142 -16.71 11.20 6.48
N MET A 143 -16.53 11.19 7.81
CA MET A 143 -16.49 9.95 8.58
C MET A 143 -17.90 9.33 8.62
N CYS A 144 -17.98 8.00 8.62
CA CYS A 144 -19.25 7.29 8.76
C CYS A 144 -19.11 5.99 9.57
N HIS A 145 -20.24 5.36 9.90
CA HIS A 145 -20.27 4.03 10.50
C HIS A 145 -20.54 2.95 9.46
N PHE A 146 -20.22 1.70 9.80
CA PHE A 146 -20.47 0.53 8.96
C PHE A 146 -21.93 0.48 8.46
N ASN A 147 -22.90 0.54 9.38
CA ASN A 147 -24.33 0.42 9.09
C ASN A 147 -24.98 1.71 8.56
N THR A 148 -24.22 2.81 8.41
CA THR A 148 -24.77 4.08 7.94
C THR A 148 -24.65 4.17 6.42
N LYS A 149 -25.74 4.50 5.73
CA LYS A 149 -25.74 4.78 4.29
C LYS A 149 -25.00 6.10 4.04
N CYS A 150 -24.13 6.14 3.04
CA CYS A 150 -23.51 7.39 2.62
C CYS A 150 -24.55 8.30 1.92
N PRO A 151 -24.35 9.62 1.95
CA PRO A 151 -25.17 10.55 1.15
C PRO A 151 -25.19 10.18 -0.33
N GLU A 152 -26.24 10.59 -1.02
CA GLU A 152 -26.34 10.42 -2.48
C GLU A 152 -25.13 11.02 -3.19
N GLY A 153 -24.61 10.31 -4.19
CA GLY A 153 -23.40 10.71 -4.93
C GLY A 153 -22.10 10.43 -4.19
N MET A 154 -22.14 9.74 -3.04
CA MET A 154 -20.96 9.28 -2.30
C MET A 154 -20.94 7.75 -2.19
N ARG A 155 -19.76 7.19 -1.93
CA ARG A 155 -19.53 5.76 -1.70
C ARG A 155 -18.64 5.54 -0.49
N LYS A 156 -18.65 4.33 0.05
CA LYS A 156 -17.93 4.00 1.28
C LYS A 156 -16.53 3.41 1.03
N ILE A 157 -15.55 3.91 1.77
CA ILE A 157 -14.21 3.32 1.90
C ILE A 157 -13.88 3.05 3.37
N ALA A 158 -12.88 2.22 3.61
CA ALA A 158 -12.35 1.93 4.93
C ALA A 158 -10.83 2.05 4.92
N VAL A 159 -10.29 2.45 6.06
CA VAL A 159 -8.87 2.72 6.21
C VAL A 159 -8.32 1.93 7.39
N ILE A 160 -7.25 1.19 7.14
CA ILE A 160 -6.52 0.42 8.15
C ILE A 160 -5.04 0.77 8.10
N VAL A 161 -4.33 0.60 9.21
CA VAL A 161 -2.95 1.05 9.36
C VAL A 161 -2.12 0.03 10.10
N ASP A 162 -0.92 -0.23 9.57
CA ASP A 162 0.24 -0.72 10.31
C ASP A 162 1.05 0.51 10.71
N ALA A 163 0.92 0.94 11.96
CA ALA A 163 1.45 2.23 12.39
C ALA A 163 2.97 2.39 12.14
N LYS A 164 3.71 1.28 12.08
CA LYS A 164 5.16 1.31 11.89
C LYS A 164 5.56 1.32 10.42
N GLN A 165 4.73 0.75 9.55
CA GLN A 165 5.16 0.40 8.20
C GLN A 165 4.24 0.89 7.10
N ASP A 166 2.92 0.73 7.24
CA ASP A 166 2.02 0.96 6.12
C ASP A 166 0.60 1.42 6.46
N TYR A 167 -0.12 1.85 5.44
CA TYR A 167 -1.56 2.08 5.51
C TYR A 167 -2.21 1.41 4.31
N HIS A 168 -3.49 1.09 4.45
CA HIS A 168 -4.20 0.36 3.43
C HIS A 168 -5.65 0.79 3.34
N PHE A 169 -6.18 0.70 2.13
CA PHE A 169 -7.51 1.18 1.77
C PHE A 169 -8.34 0.06 1.20
N LEU A 170 -9.60 0.02 1.63
CA LEU A 170 -10.63 -0.86 1.13
C LEU A 170 -11.80 -0.03 0.63
N ARG A 171 -12.59 -0.59 -0.29
CA ARG A 171 -13.87 -0.01 -0.70
C ARG A 171 -14.98 -1.03 -0.57
N LEU A 172 -16.20 -0.53 -0.33
CA LEU A 172 -17.41 -1.33 -0.47
C LEU A 172 -17.74 -1.44 -1.96
N ASP A 173 -18.00 -2.65 -2.44
CA ASP A 173 -18.51 -2.89 -3.78
C ASP A 173 -20.03 -3.17 -3.74
N ASN A 174 -20.67 -3.11 -4.91
CA ASN A 174 -22.12 -3.28 -5.05
C ASN A 174 -22.67 -4.69 -4.70
N ASN A 175 -21.79 -5.65 -4.39
CA ASN A 175 -22.15 -6.98 -3.93
C ASN A 175 -22.16 -7.09 -2.39
N HIS A 176 -22.12 -5.96 -1.67
CA HIS A 176 -22.05 -5.83 -0.21
C HIS A 176 -20.75 -6.30 0.45
N TYR A 177 -19.81 -6.85 -0.31
CA TYR A 177 -18.49 -7.17 0.19
C TYR A 177 -17.53 -6.01 -0.04
N TRP A 178 -16.45 -6.04 0.73
CA TRP A 178 -15.35 -5.12 0.60
C TRP A 178 -14.21 -5.75 -0.16
N SER A 179 -13.43 -4.91 -0.82
CA SER A 179 -12.28 -5.33 -1.62
C SER A 179 -11.13 -4.36 -1.49
N HIS A 180 -9.95 -4.83 -1.85
CA HIS A 180 -8.72 -4.07 -1.79
C HIS A 180 -7.71 -4.51 -2.84
N LYS A 181 -6.62 -3.75 -2.95
CA LYS A 181 -5.53 -4.02 -3.88
C LYS A 181 -4.16 -3.76 -3.22
N PRO A 182 -3.48 -4.78 -2.69
CA PRO A 182 -2.16 -4.61 -2.07
C PRO A 182 -1.10 -4.13 -3.07
N GLY A 183 -0.72 -2.85 -3.05
CA GLY A 183 0.29 -2.32 -3.97
C GLY A 183 0.02 -2.65 -5.46
N ALA A 184 1.01 -3.25 -6.13
CA ALA A 184 0.90 -3.71 -7.53
C ALA A 184 0.34 -5.15 -7.68
N THR A 185 -0.22 -5.77 -6.64
CA THR A 185 -0.81 -7.12 -6.75
C THR A 185 -2.22 -7.08 -7.31
N ASP A 186 -2.85 -8.24 -7.45
CA ASP A 186 -4.23 -8.36 -7.88
C ASP A 186 -5.21 -7.75 -6.88
N VAL A 187 -6.29 -7.20 -7.40
CA VAL A 187 -7.50 -6.88 -6.64
C VAL A 187 -8.07 -8.17 -6.04
N THR A 188 -8.43 -8.11 -4.77
CA THR A 188 -9.04 -9.21 -4.02
C THR A 188 -10.14 -8.69 -3.09
N ASN A 189 -11.12 -9.54 -2.80
CA ASN A 189 -12.16 -9.32 -1.81
C ASN A 189 -12.02 -10.24 -0.59
N VAL A 190 -10.86 -10.91 -0.45
CA VAL A 190 -10.55 -11.75 0.71
C VAL A 190 -9.47 -11.14 1.60
N ASP A 191 -9.58 -11.38 2.89
CA ASP A 191 -8.63 -10.99 3.92
C ASP A 191 -7.39 -11.91 3.95
N ALA A 192 -6.47 -11.69 4.88
CA ALA A 192 -5.23 -12.47 5.01
C ALA A 192 -5.46 -13.96 5.35
N THR A 193 -6.67 -14.33 5.77
CA THR A 193 -7.05 -15.73 6.07
C THR A 193 -7.85 -16.37 4.93
N GLY A 194 -8.00 -15.69 3.79
CA GLY A 194 -8.74 -16.17 2.63
C GLY A 194 -10.26 -16.05 2.75
N ARG A 195 -10.77 -15.26 3.71
CA ARG A 195 -12.21 -15.04 3.90
C ARG A 195 -12.68 -13.78 3.21
N LEU A 196 -13.87 -13.83 2.64
CA LEU A 196 -14.50 -12.63 2.09
C LEU A 196 -14.54 -11.52 3.14
N ILE A 197 -14.39 -10.28 2.72
CA ILE A 197 -14.40 -9.14 3.65
C ILE A 197 -15.82 -8.60 3.70
N TRP A 198 -16.55 -8.95 4.76
CA TRP A 198 -17.86 -8.38 5.06
C TRP A 198 -17.73 -7.07 5.85
N ASP A 199 -16.82 -7.05 6.83
CA ASP A 199 -16.50 -5.87 7.61
C ASP A 199 -14.97 -5.69 7.76
N PRO A 200 -14.38 -4.65 7.15
CA PRO A 200 -12.97 -4.30 7.30
C PRO A 200 -12.49 -4.15 8.76
N GLN A 201 -13.35 -3.77 9.71
CA GLN A 201 -12.96 -3.65 11.11
C GLN A 201 -12.75 -5.03 11.78
N LEU A 202 -13.42 -6.07 11.28
CA LEU A 202 -13.41 -7.41 11.88
C LEU A 202 -12.62 -8.44 11.06
N ALA A 203 -12.29 -8.13 9.81
CA ALA A 203 -11.48 -8.96 8.93
C ALA A 203 -9.99 -8.97 9.36
N VAL A 204 -9.26 -10.01 8.96
CA VAL A 204 -7.87 -10.21 9.37
C VAL A 204 -6.91 -9.66 8.32
N PHE A 205 -6.08 -8.69 8.69
CA PHE A 205 -5.08 -8.09 7.79
C PHE A 205 -3.64 -8.26 8.33
N HIS A 206 -3.33 -9.48 8.77
CA HIS A 206 -1.99 -9.86 9.22
C HIS A 206 -1.27 -10.67 8.12
N TYR A 207 -0.23 -10.08 7.53
CA TYR A 207 0.53 -10.65 6.42
C TYR A 207 1.99 -10.89 6.83
N PRO A 208 2.31 -12.07 7.41
CA PRO A 208 3.65 -12.35 7.92
C PRO A 208 4.72 -12.37 6.82
N ASP A 209 4.38 -12.84 5.61
CA ASP A 209 5.32 -12.93 4.48
C ASP A 209 5.85 -11.57 4.03
N SER A 210 5.06 -10.51 4.21
CA SER A 210 5.45 -9.13 3.92
C SER A 210 5.78 -8.33 5.19
N ASN A 211 5.74 -8.97 6.36
CA ASN A 211 5.92 -8.34 7.67
C ASN A 211 4.95 -7.15 7.90
N LEU A 212 3.75 -7.21 7.33
CA LEU A 212 2.73 -6.15 7.46
C LEU A 212 1.63 -6.60 8.40
N ASN A 213 1.28 -5.75 9.37
CA ASN A 213 0.21 -6.04 10.32
C ASN A 213 -0.71 -4.82 10.48
N TYR A 214 -1.84 -4.82 9.78
CA TYR A 214 -2.79 -3.70 9.81
C TYR A 214 -3.78 -3.83 10.99
N GLU A 215 -3.27 -3.71 12.21
CA GLU A 215 -4.06 -3.86 13.44
C GLU A 215 -4.89 -2.63 13.82
N ASN A 216 -4.57 -1.45 13.26
CA ASN A 216 -5.27 -0.22 13.57
C ASN A 216 -6.36 0.09 12.54
N PHE A 217 -7.63 -0.11 12.91
CA PHE A 217 -8.76 0.36 12.13
C PHE A 217 -8.98 1.87 12.34
N CYS A 218 -8.86 2.67 11.28
CA CYS A 218 -8.96 4.12 11.35
C CYS A 218 -10.38 4.67 11.13
N GLY A 219 -11.26 3.88 10.52
CA GLY A 219 -12.66 4.25 10.30
C GLY A 219 -13.14 4.00 8.88
N TYR A 220 -14.45 4.22 8.72
CA TYR A 220 -15.11 4.28 7.43
C TYR A 220 -15.27 5.74 7.02
N LEU A 221 -15.20 5.99 5.71
CA LEU A 221 -15.44 7.31 5.15
C LEU A 221 -16.43 7.21 3.98
N CYS A 222 -17.27 8.23 3.86
CA CYS A 222 -17.98 8.52 2.63
C CYS A 222 -17.12 9.45 1.79
N ILE A 223 -16.80 9.02 0.57
CA ILE A 223 -16.07 9.82 -0.44
C ILE A 223 -16.95 10.02 -1.67
N PRO A 224 -16.69 11.02 -2.51
CA PRO A 224 -17.49 11.25 -3.70
C PRO A 224 -17.37 10.06 -4.67
N ALA A 225 -18.49 9.71 -5.30
CA ALA A 225 -18.57 8.64 -6.28
C ALA A 225 -18.19 9.11 -7.70
N SER A 226 -18.24 10.42 -7.97
CA SER A 226 -17.95 10.96 -9.31
C SER A 226 -16.48 10.82 -9.69
N HIS A 227 -16.24 10.48 -10.94
CA HIS A 227 -14.91 10.30 -11.50
C HIS A 227 -14.08 11.60 -11.46
N GLU A 228 -14.68 12.74 -11.76
CA GLU A 228 -14.00 14.04 -11.77
C GLU A 228 -13.42 14.43 -10.40
N SER A 229 -14.10 14.07 -9.31
CA SER A 229 -13.66 14.39 -7.95
C SER A 229 -12.53 13.48 -7.46
N THR A 230 -12.44 12.25 -8.00
CA THR A 230 -11.38 11.29 -7.65
C THR A 230 -10.16 11.35 -8.59
N HIS A 231 -10.30 11.88 -9.81
CA HIS A 231 -9.23 11.92 -10.83
C HIS A 231 -8.05 12.83 -10.52
N ASN A 232 -8.19 13.77 -9.59
CA ASN A 232 -7.15 14.75 -9.27
C ASN A 232 -6.13 14.26 -8.23
N MET A 233 -6.17 12.97 -7.84
CA MET A 233 -5.20 12.41 -6.89
C MET A 233 -3.77 12.48 -7.43
N LYS A 234 -2.84 12.95 -6.60
CA LYS A 234 -1.45 13.12 -7.00
C LYS A 234 -0.62 11.85 -6.74
N LEU A 235 0.22 11.53 -7.72
CA LEU A 235 1.25 10.50 -7.61
C LEU A 235 2.36 10.96 -6.65
N ALA A 236 3.01 10.02 -5.98
CA ALA A 236 4.19 10.33 -5.18
C ALA A 236 5.28 11.00 -6.03
N ARG A 237 6.05 11.92 -5.44
CA ARG A 237 7.21 12.51 -6.11
C ARG A 237 8.32 11.45 -6.13
N ARG A 238 8.82 11.10 -7.33
CA ARG A 238 10.03 10.28 -7.44
C ARG A 238 11.18 11.02 -6.72
N PRO A 239 11.97 10.35 -5.86
CA PRO A 239 13.18 10.95 -5.33
C PRO A 239 14.04 11.42 -6.51
N LYS A 240 14.48 12.68 -6.51
CA LYS A 240 15.49 13.12 -7.47
C LYS A 240 16.73 12.26 -7.18
N SER A 241 17.12 11.38 -8.10
CA SER A 241 18.43 10.76 -8.00
C SER A 241 19.43 11.91 -7.95
N SER A 242 20.22 11.98 -6.88
CA SER A 242 21.35 12.90 -6.85
C SER A 242 22.19 12.56 -8.08
N LYS A 243 22.22 13.44 -9.08
CA LYS A 243 23.25 13.39 -10.11
C LYS A 243 24.56 13.46 -9.34
N ARG A 244 25.20 12.31 -9.12
CA ARG A 244 26.60 12.24 -8.72
C ARG A 244 27.32 12.95 -9.87
N SER A 245 27.69 14.20 -9.66
CA SER A 245 28.58 14.91 -10.56
C SER A 245 29.80 14.01 -10.71
N ARG A 246 29.97 13.42 -11.91
CA ARG A 246 31.27 12.92 -12.32
C ARG A 246 32.12 14.18 -12.54
N ASN A 247 32.74 14.68 -11.47
CA ASN A 247 33.90 15.56 -11.62
C ASN A 247 35.01 14.71 -12.24
N ASN A 248 35.12 14.76 -13.56
CA ASN A 248 36.35 14.40 -14.26
C ASN A 248 37.40 15.45 -13.90
N ASN A 249 38.09 15.25 -12.78
CA ASN A 249 39.39 15.87 -12.55
C ASN A 249 40.41 15.12 -13.40
N ASN A 250 40.55 15.51 -14.66
CA ASN A 250 41.76 15.24 -15.43
C ASN A 250 42.86 16.19 -14.94
N ASN A 251 43.48 15.85 -13.80
CA ASN A 251 44.79 16.34 -13.42
C ASN A 251 45.80 15.22 -13.69
N ASN A 252 46.22 15.06 -14.95
CA ASN A 252 47.45 14.35 -15.26
C ASN A 252 48.61 15.33 -15.13
N ASN A 253 49.09 15.48 -13.89
CA ASN A 253 50.43 15.98 -13.63
C ASN A 253 51.44 14.89 -13.98
N ASN A 254 52.35 15.25 -14.89
CA ASN A 254 53.69 14.68 -14.96
C ASN A 254 54.26 14.53 -13.56
N ASN A 255 54.73 13.32 -13.19
CA ASN A 255 56.03 13.20 -12.53
C ASN A 255 56.56 11.77 -12.55
N ASN A 256 57.79 11.71 -13.02
CA ASN A 256 58.66 10.57 -13.17
C ASN A 256 58.83 9.74 -11.88
N ASN A 257 58.76 8.43 -12.10
CA ASN A 257 59.38 7.34 -11.36
C ASN A 257 60.58 7.74 -10.50
N ASN A 258 60.45 7.52 -9.17
CA ASN A 258 61.59 7.09 -8.37
C ASN A 258 61.17 6.35 -7.08
N LYS A 259 61.89 5.24 -6.84
CA LYS A 259 62.09 4.50 -5.58
C LYS A 259 61.01 3.50 -5.09
N LYS A 260 61.20 2.27 -5.55
CA LYS A 260 61.45 1.03 -4.78
C LYS A 260 60.91 0.98 -3.34
N ILE A 261 59.87 0.15 -3.16
CA ILE A 261 59.43 -0.39 -1.86
C ILE A 261 60.19 -1.70 -1.61
N ASN A 262 60.99 -1.72 -0.53
CA ASN A 262 61.49 -2.94 0.11
C ASN A 262 60.34 -3.58 0.89
N ASN A 263 60.02 -4.84 0.59
CA ASN A 263 59.02 -5.62 1.31
C ASN A 263 59.70 -6.74 2.11
N LYS A 264 59.51 -6.67 3.44
CA LYS A 264 59.30 -7.78 4.37
C LYS A 264 60.42 -8.83 4.55
N ASN A 265 61.18 -8.64 5.63
CA ASN A 265 61.69 -9.73 6.46
C ASN A 265 60.72 -9.96 7.63
N ALA A 266 60.32 -11.20 7.86
CA ALA A 266 60.51 -11.92 9.13
C ALA A 266 59.57 -13.12 9.27
N ASN A 267 60.16 -14.19 9.82
CA ASN A 267 59.60 -15.45 10.35
C ASN A 267 59.22 -16.52 9.31
N ARG A 268 59.76 -17.75 9.38
CA ARG A 268 60.50 -18.43 10.46
C ARG A 268 61.24 -19.64 9.89
N ASN A 269 62.42 -19.88 10.45
CA ASN A 269 63.27 -21.07 10.35
C ASN A 269 62.50 -22.39 10.50
N ASN A 270 62.87 -23.43 9.72
CA ASN A 270 63.79 -24.47 10.22
C ASN A 270 64.13 -25.53 9.16
N ASN A 271 65.44 -25.62 8.89
CA ASN A 271 66.29 -26.82 8.87
C ASN A 271 65.97 -28.04 7.97
N ASN A 272 66.86 -28.17 6.97
CA ASN A 272 67.77 -29.30 6.74
C ASN A 272 67.21 -30.72 6.62
N ARG A 273 67.31 -31.32 5.41
CA ARG A 273 68.46 -32.17 5.01
C ARG A 273 68.27 -32.76 3.60
N THR A 274 69.20 -32.38 2.74
CA THR A 274 69.93 -33.18 1.73
C THR A 274 69.61 -34.68 1.63
N ILE A 275 69.37 -35.20 0.41
CA ILE A 275 70.21 -36.21 -0.30
C ILE A 275 69.47 -36.94 -1.46
N LYS A 276 70.13 -36.88 -2.64
CA LYS A 276 70.26 -37.86 -3.76
C LYS A 276 69.06 -38.34 -4.61
N ARG A 277 69.24 -38.01 -5.91
CA ARG A 277 69.40 -38.89 -7.10
C ARG A 277 68.21 -39.69 -7.64
N ARG A 278 68.03 -39.50 -8.97
CA ARG A 278 67.79 -40.49 -10.06
C ARG A 278 66.51 -41.32 -9.96
N ARG A 279 65.82 -41.76 -11.00
CA ARG A 279 65.71 -41.60 -12.46
C ARG A 279 64.65 -42.68 -12.82
N SER A 280 63.92 -42.51 -13.94
CA SER A 280 63.16 -43.57 -14.66
C SER A 280 61.95 -44.16 -13.92
N ASN A 281 60.80 -44.39 -14.55
CA ASN A 281 60.50 -44.66 -15.95
C ASN A 281 59.65 -43.59 -16.64
#